data_AF-A0A6J6UNS7-F1
#
_entry.id   AF-A0A6J6UNS7-F1
#
_cell.length_a   1.000
_cell.length_b   1.000
_cell.length_c   1.000
_cell.angle_alpha   90.00
_cell.angle_beta   90.00
_cell.angle_gamma   90.00
#
_symmetry.space_group_name_H-M   'P 1'
#
loop_
_entity.id
_entity.type
_entity.pdbx_description
1 polymer ?
#
loop_
_entity_poly.entity_id
_entity_poly.type
_entity_poly.pdbx_seq_one_letter_code
_entity_poly.pdbx_strand_id
1 'polypeptide(L)'
;MHPSTLVFVVFYGLDWIATVPPTLMLCRTILGPERATVIYGWVFAAHQVGGSIAAFGAAVLRVQFGDYAIAFYLSGLACLITSYFVLQIAKGQTREAITT
;
A
#
# COMPACT_ATOMS: atom_id res chain seq x y z
N MET A 1 8.32 -25.37 -8.69
CA MET A 1 7.44 -24.20 -8.51
C MET A 1 6.00 -24.68 -8.67
N HIS A 2 5.13 -24.46 -7.68
CA HIS A 2 3.72 -24.79 -7.83
C HIS A 2 3.04 -23.75 -8.74
N PRO A 3 2.02 -24.12 -9.54
CA PRO A 3 1.29 -23.16 -10.37
C PRO A 3 0.78 -21.94 -9.59
N SER A 4 0.35 -22.16 -8.35
CA SER A 4 -0.08 -21.09 -7.42
C SER A 4 1.02 -20.07 -7.12
N THR A 5 2.27 -20.50 -7.00
CA THR A 5 3.42 -19.60 -6.79
C THR A 5 3.67 -18.73 -8.01
N LEU A 6 3.51 -19.27 -9.21
CA LEU A 6 3.71 -18.53 -10.46
C LEU A 6 2.63 -17.47 -10.64
N VAL A 7 1.37 -17.83 -10.38
CA VAL A 7 0.25 -16.88 -10.33
C VAL A 7 0.55 -15.75 -9.34
N PHE A 8 0.94 -16.08 -8.10
CA PHE A 8 1.29 -15.09 -7.09
C PHE A 8 2.37 -14.12 -7.57
N VAL A 9 3.48 -14.64 -8.12
CA VAL A 9 4.59 -13.81 -8.60
C VAL A 9 4.16 -12.85 -9.71
N VAL A 10 3.35 -13.32 -10.66
CA VAL A 10 2.86 -12.47 -11.76
C VAL A 10 1.99 -11.34 -11.22
N PHE A 11 0.98 -11.65 -10.40
CA PHE A 11 0.08 -10.62 -9.87
C PHE A 11 0.81 -9.65 -8.93
N TYR A 12 1.68 -10.15 -8.06
CA TYR A 12 2.42 -9.32 -7.12
C TYR A 12 3.47 -8.45 -7.83
N GLY A 13 4.10 -8.97 -8.90
CA GLY A 13 5.02 -8.20 -9.74
C GLY A 13 4.33 -7.05 -10.47
N LEU A 14 3.10 -7.27 -10.97
CA LEU A 14 2.30 -6.21 -11.59
C LEU A 14 1.83 -5.17 -10.56
N ASP A 15 1.38 -5.62 -9.38
CA ASP A 15 0.96 -4.75 -8.28
C ASP A 15 2.08 -3.81 -7.82
N TRP A 16 3.32 -4.30 -7.76
CA TRP A 16 4.48 -3.49 -7.40
C TRP A 16 4.67 -2.26 -8.31
N ILE A 17 4.42 -2.40 -9.62
CA ILE A 17 4.53 -1.30 -10.58
C ILE A 17 3.30 -0.37 -10.50
N ALA A 18 2.14 -0.91 -10.15
CA ALA A 18 0.85 -0.21 -10.20
C ALA A 18 0.66 0.88 -9.13
N THR A 19 1.55 1.00 -8.14
CA THR A 19 1.33 1.87 -6.98
C THR A 19 2.19 3.14 -6.99
N VAL A 20 3.48 3.04 -7.33
CA VAL A 20 4.43 4.16 -7.21
C VAL A 20 4.16 5.31 -8.21
N PRO A 21 4.19 5.08 -9.55
CA PRO A 21 3.96 6.17 -10.50
C PRO A 21 2.57 6.81 -10.37
N PRO A 22 1.46 6.05 -10.19
CA PRO A 22 0.14 6.63 -10.00
C PRO A 22 0.03 7.48 -8.73
N THR A 23 0.64 7.07 -7.62
CA THR A 23 0.61 7.85 -6.37
C THR A 23 1.34 9.19 -6.52
N LEU A 24 2.50 9.18 -7.18
CA LEU A 24 3.23 10.42 -7.47
C LEU A 24 2.44 11.34 -8.41
N MET A 25 1.82 10.78 -9.46
CA MET A 25 0.95 11.54 -10.35
C MET A 25 -0.23 12.16 -9.59
N LEU A 26 -0.88 11.40 -8.71
CA LEU A 26 -1.98 11.89 -7.87
C LEU A 26 -1.53 13.06 -7.00
N CYS A 27 -0.37 12.94 -6.33
CA CYS A 27 0.21 14.01 -5.53
C CYS A 27 0.45 15.27 -6.38
N ARG A 28 0.97 15.13 -7.60
CA ARG A 28 1.18 16.25 -8.53
C ARG A 28 -0.11 16.90 -8.98
N THR A 29 -1.14 16.11 -9.28
CA THR A 29 -2.43 16.62 -9.75
C THR A 29 -3.20 17.36 -8.66
N ILE A 30 -3.13 16.91 -7.40
CA ILE A 30 -3.90 17.51 -6.29
C ILE A 30 -3.12 18.64 -5.59
N LEU A 31 -1.81 18.45 -5.36
CA LEU A 31 -1.02 19.31 -4.45
C LEU A 31 -0.07 20.24 -5.21
N GLY A 32 -0.08 20.16 -6.54
CA GLY A 32 0.80 20.91 -7.43
C GLY A 32 2.23 20.32 -7.52
N PRO A 33 2.96 20.64 -8.61
CA PRO A 33 4.29 20.08 -8.84
C PRO A 33 5.33 20.52 -7.81
N GLU A 34 5.16 21.68 -7.17
CA GLU A 34 6.10 22.23 -6.18
C GLU A 34 6.12 21.42 -4.88
N ARG A 35 4.96 20.93 -4.42
CA ARG A 35 4.82 20.23 -3.14
C ARG A 35 4.81 18.71 -3.28
N ALA A 36 4.46 18.20 -4.47
CA ALA A 36 4.26 16.78 -4.71
C ALA A 36 5.43 15.90 -4.30
N THR A 37 6.67 16.31 -4.59
CA THR A 37 7.87 15.51 -4.24
C THR A 37 8.05 15.38 -2.73
N VAL A 38 7.84 16.45 -1.97
CA VAL A 38 7.97 16.44 -0.50
C VAL A 38 6.89 15.54 0.11
N ILE A 39 5.65 15.66 -0.35
CA ILE A 39 4.53 14.87 0.17
C ILE A 39 4.69 13.40 -0.20
N TYR A 40 5.08 13.10 -1.44
CA TYR A 40 5.42 11.74 -1.84
C TYR A 40 6.59 11.18 -1.00
N GLY A 41 7.57 12.00 -0.64
CA GLY A 41 8.64 11.62 0.29
C GLY A 41 8.12 11.14 1.65
N TRP A 42 7.12 11.82 2.20
CA TRP A 42 6.45 11.38 3.44
C TRP A 42 5.62 10.10 3.24
N VAL A 43 4.93 9.95 2.11
CA VAL A 43 4.24 8.69 1.75
C VAL A 43 5.23 7.54 1.68
N PHE A 44 6.38 7.75 1.03
CA PHE A 44 7.43 6.76 0.94
C PHE A 44 8.03 6.42 2.31
N ALA A 45 8.30 7.42 3.16
CA ALA A 45 8.78 7.19 4.52
C ALA A 45 7.78 6.34 5.33
N ALA A 46 6.48 6.65 5.26
CA ALA A 46 5.44 5.85 5.89
C ALA A 46 5.38 4.41 5.34
N HIS A 47 5.58 4.23 4.03
CA HIS A 47 5.66 2.90 3.41
C HIS A 47 6.84 2.09 3.97
N GLN A 48 8.02 2.71 4.13
CA GLN A 48 9.19 2.03 4.69
C GLN A 48 8.98 1.62 6.16
N VAL A 49 8.32 2.47 6.96
CA VAL A 49 7.94 2.14 8.34
C VAL A 49 6.93 0.98 8.36
N GLY A 50 5.90 1.01 7.51
CA GLY A 50 4.95 -0.10 7.40
C GLY A 50 5.62 -1.41 6.96
N GLY A 51 6.52 -1.33 5.97
CA GLY A 51 7.29 -2.46 5.46
C GLY A 51 8.21 -3.07 6.51
N SER A 52 8.85 -2.24 7.35
CA SER A 52 9.69 -2.75 8.44
C SER A 52 8.87 -3.46 9.52
N ILE A 53 7.71 -2.91 9.89
CA ILE A 53 6.77 -3.54 10.82
C ILE A 53 6.27 -4.88 10.25
N ALA A 54 5.86 -4.92 8.98
CA ALA A 54 5.37 -6.14 8.33
C ALA A 54 6.45 -7.21 8.22
N ALA A 55 7.67 -6.84 7.80
CA ALA A 55 8.79 -7.78 7.69
C ALA A 55 9.20 -8.34 9.06
N PHE A 56 9.34 -7.48 10.06
CA PHE A 56 9.66 -7.90 11.43
C PHE A 56 8.55 -8.77 12.02
N GLY A 57 7.28 -8.37 11.90
CA GLY A 57 6.14 -9.13 12.37
C GLY A 57 6.04 -10.50 11.71
N ALA A 58 6.23 -10.59 10.39
CA ALA A 58 6.26 -11.85 9.66
C ALA A 58 7.40 -12.76 10.14
N ALA A 59 8.59 -12.21 10.42
CA ALA A 59 9.71 -12.97 10.95
C ALA A 59 9.39 -13.54 12.34
N VAL A 60 8.83 -12.72 13.26
CA VAL A 60 8.41 -13.17 14.60
C VAL A 60 7.36 -14.28 14.50
N LEU A 61 6.32 -14.09 13.69
CA LEU A 61 5.27 -15.10 13.49
C LEU A 61 5.84 -16.40 12.93
N ARG A 62 6.77 -16.31 11.98
CA ARG A 62 7.42 -17.48 11.38
C ARG A 62 8.26 -18.27 12.38
N VAL A 63 8.95 -17.58 13.30
CA VAL A 63 9.73 -18.22 14.37
C VAL A 63 8.81 -18.90 15.37
N GLN A 64 7.69 -18.27 15.73
CA GLN A 64 6.79 -18.77 16.77
C GLN A 64 5.84 -19.88 16.30
N PHE A 65 5.38 -19.84 15.05
CA PHE A 65 4.33 -20.71 14.53
C PHE A 65 4.79 -21.64 13.40
N GLY A 66 6.00 -21.46 12.86
CA GLY A 66 6.60 -22.38 11.89
C GLY A 66 6.29 -22.12 10.42
N ASP A 67 5.34 -21.23 10.10
CA ASP A 67 5.02 -20.82 8.73
C ASP A 67 4.65 -19.32 8.63
N TYR A 68 4.28 -18.85 7.43
CA TYR A 68 3.88 -17.46 7.17
C TYR A 68 2.36 -17.28 7.01
N ALA A 69 1.54 -18.30 7.23
CA ALA A 69 0.10 -18.26 6.93
C ALA A 69 -0.58 -17.12 7.71
N ILE A 70 -0.29 -17.01 9.01
CA ILE A 70 -0.81 -15.93 9.86
C ILE A 70 -0.38 -14.55 9.35
N ALA A 71 0.87 -14.41 8.93
CA ALA A 71 1.37 -13.14 8.38
C ALA A 71 0.60 -12.74 7.11
N PHE A 72 0.32 -13.69 6.20
CA PHE A 72 -0.48 -13.42 5.01
C PHE A 72 -1.94 -13.06 5.34
N TYR A 73 -2.56 -13.74 6.30
CA TYR A 73 -3.93 -13.40 6.72
C TYR A 73 -4.03 -12.00 7.34
N LEU A 74 -3.06 -11.63 8.18
CA LEU A 74 -3.00 -10.30 8.77
C LEU A 74 -2.79 -9.22 7.70
N SER A 75 -1.90 -9.46 6.73
CA SER A 75 -1.71 -8.54 5.59
C SER A 75 -2.99 -8.39 4.76
N GLY A 76 -3.69 -9.49 4.48
CA GLY A 76 -4.98 -9.45 3.78
C GLY A 76 -6.04 -8.64 4.54
N LEU A 77 -6.15 -8.85 5.86
CA LEU A 77 -7.04 -8.07 6.71
C LEU A 77 -6.68 -6.58 6.71
N ALA A 78 -5.40 -6.24 6.80
CA ALA A 78 -4.92 -4.86 6.74
C ALA A 78 -5.27 -4.19 5.39
N CYS A 79 -5.18 -4.93 4.28
CA CYS A 79 -5.64 -4.44 2.97
C CYS A 79 -7.13 -4.11 2.99
N LEU A 80 -7.99 -4.99 3.52
CA LEU A 80 -9.44 -4.76 3.60
C LEU A 80 -9.78 -3.51 4.44
N ILE A 81 -9.13 -3.36 5.60
CA ILE A 81 -9.28 -2.19 6.47
C ILE A 81 -8.84 -0.91 5.72
N THR A 82 -7.72 -0.98 5.02
CA THR A 82 -7.20 0.16 4.25
C THR A 82 -8.12 0.54 3.10
N SER A 83 -8.62 -0.45 2.33
CA SER A 83 -9.61 -0.23 1.28
C SER A 83 -10.87 0.46 1.83
N TYR A 84 -11.34 0.07 3.01
CA TYR A 84 -12.46 0.75 3.66
C TYR A 84 -12.16 2.23 3.96
N PHE A 85 -10.98 2.55 4.51
CA PHE A 85 -10.60 3.94 4.77
C PHE A 85 -10.43 4.76 3.49
N VAL A 86 -9.85 4.19 2.44
CA VAL A 86 -9.71 4.85 1.14
C VAL A 86 -11.09 5.23 0.58
N LEU A 87 -12.10 4.36 0.71
CA LEU A 87 -13.47 4.65 0.28
C LEU A 87 -14.15 5.76 1.11
N GLN A 88 -13.65 6.10 2.30
CA GLN A 88 -14.15 7.24 3.07
C GLN A 88 -13.51 8.57 2.66
N ILE A 89 -12.35 8.54 2.00
CA ILE A 89 -11.67 9.77 1.55
C ILE A 89 -12.57 10.49 0.54
N ALA A 90 -12.84 11.78 0.81
CA ALA A 90 -13.66 12.65 -0.02
C ALA A 90 -15.09 12.13 -0.32
N LYS A 91 -15.61 11.22 0.50
CA LYS A 91 -16.98 10.72 0.35
C LYS A 91 -17.98 11.87 0.49
N GLY A 92 -18.77 12.10 -0.56
CA GLY A 92 -19.77 13.18 -0.61
C GLY A 92 -19.21 14.57 -0.94
N GLN A 93 -17.94 14.69 -1.33
CA GLN A 93 -17.34 15.95 -1.76
C GLN A 93 -17.36 16.08 -3.28
N THR A 94 -17.70 17.26 -3.80
CA THR A 94 -17.60 17.58 -5.23
C THR A 94 -16.14 17.86 -5.60
N ARG A 95 -15.71 17.51 -6.82
CA ARG A 95 -14.32 17.71 -7.28
C ARG A 95 -13.83 19.15 -7.10
N GLU A 96 -14.70 20.12 -7.36
CA GLU A 96 -14.41 21.55 -7.16
C GLU A 96 -14.00 21.86 -5.72
N ALA A 97 -14.72 21.33 -4.73
CA ALA A 97 -14.46 21.53 -3.30
C ALA A 97 -13.12 20.93 -2.82
N ILE A 98 -12.57 19.95 -3.55
CA ILE A 98 -11.29 19.29 -3.21
C ILE A 98 -10.10 20.03 -3.84
N THR A 99 -10.32 20.73 -4.95
CA THR A 99 -9.26 21.38 -5.75
C THR A 99 -9.17 22.90 -5.55
N THR A 100 -10.02 23.49 -4.71
CA THR A 100 -9.94 24.93 -4.34
C THR A 100 -9.01 25.12 -3.15
#